data_AF-A0A5N9EIP2-F1
#
_entry.id   AF-A0A5N9EIP2-F1
#
_cell.length_a   1.000
_cell.length_b   1.000
_cell.length_c   1.000
_cell.angle_alpha   90.00
_cell.angle_beta   90.00
_cell.angle_gamma   90.00
#
_symmetry.space_group_name_H-M   'P 1'
#
loop_
_entity.id
_entity.type
_entity.pdbx_description
1 polymer ?
#
loop_
_entity_poly.entity_id
_entity_poly.type
_entity_poly.pdbx_seq_one_letter_code
_entity_poly.pdbx_strand_id
1 'polypeptide(L)'
;MIVHDSLKTQPGEKVIIYADPTYSQALTEQVRIELVRAGAVELSVQMVNSGGLEAVRRSHRRREDPVLVDMEDKAMASMFDLADIYIWLPSFWLINPGQTEKILKTWPGRSIHFNWVIDPNDPVEFGLLSEMYEKALFIDYAALDFRQLELIATLRNSTVQITNPAGRYLTFTL
;
A
#
# COMPACT_ATOMS: atom_id res chain seq x y z
N MET A 1 7.94 14.37 1.38
CA MET A 1 6.65 13.80 0.99
C MET A 1 6.14 12.72 1.93
N ILE A 2 6.56 11.44 1.82
CA ILE A 2 5.97 10.31 2.60
C ILE A 2 5.90 10.62 4.11
N VAL A 3 7.05 10.90 4.73
CA VAL A 3 7.16 11.12 6.19
C VAL A 3 6.58 12.48 6.61
N HIS A 4 7.04 13.57 5.99
CA HIS A 4 6.77 14.92 6.46
C HIS A 4 5.42 15.51 5.99
N ASP A 5 5.00 15.23 4.77
CA ASP A 5 3.85 15.91 4.14
C ASP A 5 2.59 15.06 4.20
N SER A 6 2.72 13.78 3.84
CA SER A 6 1.60 12.83 3.75
C SER A 6 1.26 12.25 5.13
N LEU A 7 2.24 11.65 5.81
CA LEU A 7 2.03 11.09 7.15
C LEU A 7 2.06 12.15 8.24
N LYS A 8 2.78 13.26 8.01
CA LYS A 8 3.00 14.33 9.00
C LYS A 8 3.52 13.77 10.31
N THR A 9 4.52 12.91 10.21
CA THR A 9 5.09 12.19 11.34
C THR A 9 5.57 13.14 12.44
N GLN A 10 5.25 12.81 13.69
CA GLN A 10 5.65 13.56 14.87
C GLN A 10 6.72 12.80 15.68
N PRO A 11 7.57 13.50 16.45
CA PRO A 11 8.52 12.86 17.34
C PRO A 11 7.85 11.89 18.32
N GLY A 12 8.43 10.71 18.51
CA GLY A 12 7.96 9.67 19.41
C GLY A 12 6.91 8.72 18.81
N GLU A 13 6.36 9.01 17.63
CA GLU A 13 5.42 8.13 16.94
C GLU A 13 6.09 6.81 16.54
N LYS A 14 5.38 5.71 16.73
CA LYS A 14 5.89 4.36 16.51
C LYS A 14 5.45 3.86 15.15
N VAL A 15 6.41 3.39 14.36
CA VAL A 15 6.21 3.10 12.94
C VAL A 15 6.48 1.64 12.64
N ILE A 16 5.50 1.00 12.00
CA ILE A 16 5.67 -0.31 11.37
C ILE A 16 5.92 -0.09 9.88
N ILE A 17 6.99 -0.67 9.37
CA ILE A 17 7.33 -0.65 7.95
C ILE A 17 7.21 -2.06 7.41
N TYR A 18 6.40 -2.23 6.38
CA TYR A 18 6.35 -3.43 5.57
C TYR A 18 7.12 -3.17 4.29
N ALA A 19 8.15 -3.97 4.01
CA ALA A 19 9.07 -3.70 2.91
C ALA A 19 9.66 -4.95 2.28
N ASP A 20 9.91 -4.87 0.98
CA ASP A 20 10.84 -5.75 0.29
C ASP A 20 12.13 -4.98 -0.02
N PRO A 21 13.23 -5.22 0.74
CA PRO A 21 14.47 -4.49 0.54
C PRO A 21 15.13 -4.77 -0.82
N THR A 22 14.73 -5.85 -1.52
CA THR A 22 15.24 -6.16 -2.87
C THR A 22 14.48 -5.43 -3.97
N TYR A 23 13.26 -4.98 -3.69
CA TYR A 23 12.37 -4.37 -4.67
C TYR A 23 12.60 -2.86 -4.79
N SER A 24 12.86 -2.19 -3.67
CA SER A 24 13.09 -0.73 -3.64
C SER A 24 14.02 -0.35 -2.51
N GLN A 25 15.29 -0.77 -2.61
CA GLN A 25 16.29 -0.58 -1.56
C GLN A 25 16.47 0.90 -1.18
N ALA A 26 16.71 1.77 -2.18
CA ALA A 26 16.96 3.19 -1.94
C ALA A 26 15.75 3.89 -1.29
N LEU A 27 14.53 3.56 -1.72
CA LEU A 27 13.31 4.10 -1.11
C LEU A 27 13.16 3.61 0.33
N THR A 28 13.38 2.31 0.58
CA THR A 28 13.29 1.71 1.91
C THR A 28 14.28 2.38 2.88
N GLU A 29 15.53 2.55 2.45
CA GLU A 29 16.55 3.24 3.26
C GLU A 29 16.17 4.70 3.50
N GLN A 30 15.78 5.43 2.46
CA GLN A 30 15.46 6.85 2.59
C GLN A 30 14.25 7.10 3.49
N VAL A 31 13.20 6.28 3.42
CA VAL A 31 12.05 6.39 4.31
C VAL A 31 12.46 6.18 5.77
N ARG A 32 13.30 5.18 6.05
CA ARG A 32 13.80 4.93 7.41
C ARG A 32 14.64 6.08 7.94
N ILE A 33 15.54 6.63 7.11
CA ILE A 33 16.34 7.81 7.45
C ILE A 33 15.44 9.00 7.81
N GLU A 34 14.42 9.27 7.00
CA GLU A 34 13.52 10.41 7.24
C GLU A 34 12.63 10.23 8.47
N LEU A 35 12.21 9.00 8.78
CA LEU A 35 11.49 8.69 10.03
C LEU A 35 12.35 8.98 11.25
N VAL A 36 13.61 8.54 11.24
CA VAL A 36 14.56 8.82 12.33
C VAL A 36 14.82 10.32 12.46
N ARG A 37 14.98 11.03 11.33
CA ARG A 37 15.12 12.51 11.34
C ARG A 37 13.90 13.22 11.90
N ALA A 38 12.69 12.69 11.67
CA ALA A 38 11.45 13.21 12.26
C ALA A 38 11.31 12.88 13.76
N GLY A 39 12.23 12.12 14.35
CA GLY A 39 12.19 11.70 15.75
C GLY A 39 11.23 10.53 16.02
N ALA A 40 10.77 9.83 14.98
CA ALA A 40 9.93 8.66 15.13
C ALA A 40 10.71 7.45 15.66
N VAL A 41 9.99 6.51 16.26
CA VAL A 41 10.51 5.22 16.70
C VAL A 41 10.23 4.18 15.62
N GLU A 42 11.28 3.64 15.01
CA GLU A 42 11.14 2.47 14.13
C GLU A 42 10.79 1.25 14.99
N LEU A 43 9.50 0.97 15.12
CA LEU A 43 8.99 -0.13 15.95
C LEU A 43 9.31 -1.48 15.30
N SER A 44 9.16 -1.58 13.98
CA SER A 44 9.46 -2.80 13.24
C SER A 44 9.62 -2.57 11.75
N VAL A 45 10.49 -3.38 11.13
CA VAL A 45 10.58 -3.55 9.68
C VAL A 45 10.27 -5.01 9.35
N GLN A 46 9.10 -5.23 8.77
CA GLN A 46 8.61 -6.52 8.31
C GLN A 46 9.12 -6.77 6.90
N MET A 47 10.14 -7.62 6.78
CA MET A 47 10.72 -7.98 5.50
C MET A 47 9.95 -9.13 4.86
N VAL A 48 9.51 -8.94 3.62
CA VAL A 48 8.60 -9.91 2.98
C VAL A 48 9.20 -10.75 1.87
N ASN A 49 10.32 -10.32 1.29
CA ASN A 49 11.02 -11.15 0.33
C ASN A 49 12.01 -12.10 1.00
N SER A 50 11.72 -13.39 0.87
CA SER A 50 12.74 -14.42 0.81
C SER A 50 12.14 -15.61 0.08
N GLY A 51 12.46 -15.76 -1.22
CA GLY A 51 11.92 -16.85 -2.04
C GLY A 51 11.97 -18.23 -1.37
N GLY A 52 13.06 -18.53 -0.64
CA GLY A 52 13.18 -19.74 0.18
C GLY A 52 12.21 -19.80 1.38
N LEU A 53 12.02 -18.68 2.10
CA LEU A 53 11.07 -18.63 3.23
C LEU A 53 9.62 -18.78 2.76
N GLU A 54 9.28 -18.15 1.64
CA GLU A 54 7.92 -18.23 1.09
C GLU A 54 7.61 -19.66 0.61
N ALA A 55 8.58 -20.35 0.00
CA ALA A 55 8.43 -21.77 -0.33
C ALA A 55 8.15 -22.63 0.91
N VAL A 56 8.84 -22.37 2.02
CA VAL A 56 8.58 -23.03 3.31
C VAL A 56 7.18 -22.67 3.85
N ARG A 57 6.80 -21.39 3.86
CA ARG A 57 5.46 -20.96 4.32
C ARG A 57 4.33 -21.67 3.55
N ARG A 58 4.50 -21.82 2.23
CA ARG A 58 3.54 -22.53 1.38
C ARG A 58 3.52 -24.03 1.64
N SER A 59 4.68 -24.67 1.81
CA SER A 59 4.73 -26.11 2.08
C SER A 59 4.05 -26.49 3.39
N HIS A 60 4.10 -25.61 4.40
CA HIS A 60 3.42 -25.80 5.68
C HIS A 60 1.91 -25.52 5.63
N ARG A 61 1.36 -25.01 4.51
CA ARG A 61 -0.06 -24.65 4.35
C ARG A 61 -0.64 -23.85 5.52
N ARG A 62 0.19 -23.06 6.21
CA ARG A 62 -0.18 -22.37 7.47
C ARG A 62 -1.42 -21.49 7.33
N ARG A 63 -1.58 -20.84 6.16
CA ARG A 63 -2.72 -19.96 5.86
C ARG A 63 -4.07 -20.70 5.78
N GLU A 64 -4.04 -22.02 5.73
CA GLU A 64 -5.24 -22.86 5.69
C GLU A 64 -5.64 -23.38 7.08
N ASP A 65 -4.76 -23.25 8.08
CA ASP A 65 -5.06 -23.60 9.46
C ASP A 65 -5.76 -22.40 10.15
N PRO A 66 -7.06 -22.49 10.46
CA PRO A 66 -7.80 -21.38 11.03
C PRO A 66 -7.30 -20.96 12.41
N VAL A 67 -6.70 -21.88 13.19
CA VAL A 67 -6.14 -21.56 14.51
C VAL A 67 -4.89 -20.72 14.37
N LEU A 68 -3.99 -21.11 13.46
CA LEU A 68 -2.76 -20.36 13.21
C LEU A 68 -3.04 -18.98 12.59
N VAL A 69 -4.04 -18.89 11.72
CA VAL A 69 -4.50 -17.62 11.16
C VAL A 69 -5.04 -16.70 12.27
N ASP A 70 -5.91 -17.20 13.15
CA ASP A 70 -6.44 -16.40 14.27
C ASP A 70 -5.33 -15.95 15.25
N MET A 71 -4.36 -16.82 15.53
CA MET A 71 -3.21 -16.48 16.36
C MET A 71 -2.36 -15.36 15.75
N GLU A 72 -2.09 -15.42 14.45
CA GLU A 72 -1.31 -14.40 13.74
C GLU A 72 -2.08 -13.09 13.61
N ASP A 73 -3.38 -13.13 13.32
CA ASP A 73 -4.25 -11.95 13.27
C ASP A 73 -4.23 -11.21 14.62
N LYS A 74 -4.34 -11.94 15.74
CA LYS A 74 -4.29 -11.35 17.08
C LYS A 74 -2.92 -10.76 17.40
N ALA A 75 -1.84 -11.47 17.07
CA ALA A 75 -0.48 -10.98 17.29
C ALA A 75 -0.20 -9.71 16.47
N MET A 76 -0.64 -9.69 15.21
CA MET A 76 -0.53 -8.52 14.35
C MET A 76 -1.39 -7.36 14.85
N ALA A 77 -2.62 -7.61 15.30
CA ALA A 77 -3.46 -6.57 15.90
C ALA A 77 -2.78 -5.94 17.13
N SER A 78 -2.23 -6.75 18.03
CA SER A 78 -1.49 -6.25 19.20
C SER A 78 -0.24 -5.45 18.82
N MET A 79 0.41 -5.77 17.70
CA MET A 79 1.52 -4.98 17.19
C MET A 79 1.05 -3.63 16.64
N PHE A 80 -0.08 -3.61 15.93
CA PHE A 80 -0.72 -2.39 15.43
C PHE A 80 -1.27 -1.50 16.55
N ASP A 81 -1.73 -2.08 17.67
CA ASP A 81 -2.15 -1.32 18.86
C ASP A 81 -1.00 -0.51 19.47
N LEU A 82 0.25 -0.90 19.22
CA LEU A 82 1.44 -0.18 19.65
C LEU A 82 1.90 0.88 18.64
N ALA A 83 1.39 0.87 17.42
CA ALA A 83 1.87 1.70 16.33
C ALA A 83 0.93 2.87 16.04
N ASP A 84 1.52 3.99 15.63
CA ASP A 84 0.82 5.19 15.19
C ASP A 84 0.77 5.28 13.65
N ILE A 85 1.77 4.69 12.99
CA ILE A 85 1.97 4.76 11.55
C ILE A 85 2.30 3.37 10.98
N TYR A 86 1.71 3.06 9.83
CA TYR A 86 1.99 1.87 9.03
C TYR A 86 2.38 2.26 7.61
N ILE A 87 3.55 1.84 7.15
CA ILE A 87 4.03 2.11 5.81
C ILE A 87 4.22 0.80 5.09
N TRP A 88 3.46 0.56 4.02
CA TRP A 88 3.62 -0.58 3.14
C TRP A 88 4.29 -0.15 1.85
N LEU A 89 5.61 -0.33 1.79
CA LEU A 89 6.46 0.01 0.65
C LEU A 89 6.27 -0.97 -0.53
N PRO A 90 6.64 -0.56 -1.75
CA PRO A 90 6.56 -1.42 -2.93
C PRO A 90 7.20 -2.80 -2.68
N SER A 91 6.49 -3.85 -3.08
CA SER A 91 6.85 -5.24 -2.80
C SER A 91 6.22 -6.17 -3.85
N PHE A 92 6.73 -7.40 -3.94
CA PHE A 92 6.21 -8.39 -4.90
C PHE A 92 4.82 -8.90 -4.49
N TRP A 93 3.78 -8.57 -5.26
CA TRP A 93 2.37 -8.77 -4.89
C TRP A 93 1.95 -10.23 -4.61
N LEU A 94 2.65 -11.21 -5.19
CA LEU A 94 2.41 -12.63 -4.91
C LEU A 94 2.66 -13.02 -3.45
N ILE A 95 3.30 -12.14 -2.68
CA ILE A 95 3.68 -12.33 -1.28
C ILE A 95 2.93 -11.32 -0.39
N ASN A 96 1.64 -11.12 -0.64
CA ASN A 96 0.79 -10.33 0.25
C ASN A 96 0.34 -11.19 1.47
N PRO A 97 0.64 -10.79 2.72
CA PRO A 97 -0.06 -11.28 3.89
C PRO A 97 -1.34 -10.45 4.03
N GLY A 98 -2.43 -10.93 3.42
CA GLY A 98 -3.76 -10.27 3.47
C GLY A 98 -4.34 -10.03 4.87
N GLN A 99 -3.62 -10.39 5.93
CA GLN A 99 -3.97 -10.16 7.34
C GLN A 99 -3.90 -8.68 7.72
N THR A 100 -2.98 -7.92 7.11
CA THR A 100 -2.84 -6.49 7.44
C THR A 100 -4.05 -5.67 7.00
N GLU A 101 -4.65 -5.99 5.85
CA GLU A 101 -5.82 -5.29 5.32
C GLU A 101 -7.03 -5.39 6.26
N LYS A 102 -7.20 -6.51 6.97
CA LYS A 102 -8.28 -6.69 7.95
C LYS A 102 -8.11 -5.76 9.15
N ILE A 103 -6.88 -5.61 9.64
CA ILE A 103 -6.56 -4.73 10.78
C ILE A 103 -6.71 -3.26 10.37
N LEU A 104 -6.25 -2.90 9.17
CA LEU A 104 -6.34 -1.52 8.64
C LEU A 104 -7.79 -1.00 8.51
N LYS A 105 -8.80 -1.88 8.47
CA LYS A 105 -10.21 -1.46 8.42
C LYS A 105 -10.67 -0.73 9.69
N THR A 106 -10.09 -1.07 10.83
CA THR A 106 -10.52 -0.56 12.15
C THR A 106 -9.42 0.15 12.91
N TRP A 107 -8.17 0.00 12.47
CA TRP A 107 -7.02 0.63 13.12
C TRP A 107 -7.06 2.16 12.94
N PRO A 108 -6.93 2.95 14.02
CA PRO A 108 -7.13 4.41 13.98
C PRO A 108 -5.89 5.19 13.52
N GLY A 109 -4.77 4.51 13.27
CA GLY A 109 -3.52 5.16 12.85
C GLY A 109 -3.55 5.65 11.40
N ARG A 110 -2.40 6.18 10.96
CA ARG A 110 -2.22 6.66 9.58
C ARG A 110 -1.42 5.63 8.78
N SER A 111 -1.80 5.45 7.52
CA SER A 111 -1.06 4.56 6.65
C SER A 111 -0.78 5.14 5.27
N ILE A 112 0.31 4.65 4.69
CA ILE A 112 0.59 4.73 3.26
C ILE A 112 0.77 3.32 2.75
N HIS A 113 0.07 2.98 1.67
CA HIS A 113 0.16 1.69 1.01
C HIS A 113 0.41 1.89 -0.49
N PHE A 114 1.51 1.32 -0.98
CA PHE A 114 1.88 1.35 -2.38
C PHE A 114 1.31 0.12 -3.11
N ASN A 115 0.40 0.35 -4.06
CA ASN A 115 -0.09 -0.69 -4.99
C ASN A 115 0.84 -0.85 -6.22
N TRP A 116 2.13 -0.53 -6.08
CA TRP A 116 3.08 -0.58 -7.18
C TRP A 116 3.51 -2.02 -7.39
N VAL A 117 2.86 -2.68 -8.35
CA VAL A 117 3.18 -4.03 -8.80
C VAL A 117 3.77 -3.90 -10.19
N ILE A 118 5.09 -3.77 -10.23
CA ILE A 118 5.88 -3.68 -11.44
C ILE A 118 6.82 -4.88 -11.45
N ASP A 119 6.96 -5.61 -12.55
CA ASP A 119 8.02 -6.63 -12.64
C ASP A 119 9.37 -5.92 -12.79
N PRO A 120 10.27 -5.97 -11.79
CA PRO A 120 11.58 -5.33 -11.92
C PRO A 120 12.48 -6.02 -12.98
N ASN A 121 12.09 -7.21 -13.45
CA ASN A 121 12.79 -7.93 -14.51
C ASN A 121 12.36 -7.51 -15.92
N ASP A 122 11.28 -6.73 -16.06
CA ASP A 122 10.92 -6.06 -17.31
C ASP A 122 11.33 -4.58 -17.25
N PRO A 123 12.51 -4.21 -17.77
CA PRO A 123 13.02 -2.85 -17.66
C PRO A 123 12.17 -1.81 -18.44
N VAL A 124 11.41 -2.25 -19.45
CA VAL A 124 10.57 -1.35 -20.26
C VAL A 124 9.30 -1.01 -19.50
N GLU A 125 8.59 -2.03 -19.00
CA GLU A 125 7.42 -1.83 -18.15
C GLU A 125 7.80 -1.04 -16.88
N PHE A 126 8.94 -1.40 -16.28
CA PHE A 126 9.45 -0.70 -15.11
C PHE A 126 9.71 0.78 -15.35
N GLY A 127 10.37 1.13 -16.46
CA GLY A 127 10.60 2.52 -16.83
C GLY A 127 9.30 3.31 -17.02
N LEU A 128 8.35 2.76 -17.80
CA LEU A 128 7.08 3.42 -18.09
C LEU A 128 6.23 3.65 -16.84
N LEU A 129 6.10 2.62 -16.00
CA LEU A 129 5.31 2.73 -14.77
C LEU A 129 5.98 3.65 -13.76
N SER A 130 7.32 3.62 -13.64
CA SER A 130 8.06 4.54 -12.77
C SER A 130 7.82 6.00 -13.17
N GLU A 131 7.90 6.32 -14.47
CA GLU A 131 7.66 7.68 -14.97
C GLU A 131 6.20 8.13 -14.72
N MET A 132 5.23 7.23 -14.93
CA MET A 132 3.83 7.49 -14.61
C MET A 132 3.65 7.81 -13.11
N TYR A 133 4.28 7.04 -12.24
CA TYR A 133 4.16 7.24 -10.79
C TYR A 133 4.89 8.50 -10.33
N GLU A 134 6.05 8.81 -10.88
CA GLU A 134 6.76 10.07 -10.59
C GLU A 134 5.86 11.27 -10.90
N LYS A 135 5.21 11.28 -12.06
CA LYS A 135 4.24 12.33 -12.42
C LYS A 135 3.08 12.41 -11.43
N ALA A 136 2.61 11.26 -10.94
CA ALA A 136 1.53 11.20 -9.95
C ALA A 136 1.92 11.77 -8.58
N LEU A 137 3.21 11.77 -8.21
CA LEU A 137 3.68 12.38 -6.96
C LEU A 137 3.46 13.90 -6.94
N PHE A 138 3.47 14.53 -8.10
CA PHE A 138 3.34 15.99 -8.27
C PHE A 138 1.96 16.40 -8.79
N ILE A 139 0.94 15.57 -8.54
CA ILE A 139 -0.43 15.89 -8.96
C ILE A 139 -0.96 17.11 -8.21
N ASP A 140 -1.62 18.01 -8.94
CA ASP A 140 -2.37 19.11 -8.34
C ASP A 140 -3.66 18.54 -7.75
N TYR A 141 -3.64 18.27 -6.45
CA TYR A 141 -4.78 17.72 -5.73
C TYR A 141 -6.00 18.65 -5.75
N ALA A 142 -5.82 19.97 -5.80
CA ALA A 142 -6.95 20.89 -5.85
C ALA A 142 -7.62 20.85 -7.22
N ALA A 143 -6.84 20.80 -8.30
CA ALA A 143 -7.37 20.63 -9.65
C ALA A 143 -8.04 19.25 -9.84
N LEU A 144 -7.45 18.19 -9.25
CA LEU A 144 -8.03 16.86 -9.28
C LEU A 144 -9.37 16.81 -8.53
N ASP A 145 -9.44 17.37 -7.32
CA ASP A 145 -10.65 17.43 -6.51
C ASP A 145 -11.76 18.20 -7.24
N PHE A 146 -11.45 19.38 -7.78
CA PHE A 146 -12.39 20.16 -8.58
C PHE A 146 -12.97 19.34 -9.73
N ARG A 147 -12.10 18.64 -10.49
CA ARG A 147 -12.53 17.83 -11.64
C ARG A 147 -13.34 16.61 -11.23
N GLN A 148 -13.01 15.99 -10.08
CA GLN A 148 -13.80 14.89 -9.52
C GLN A 148 -15.18 15.36 -9.09
N LEU A 149 -15.27 16.53 -8.45
CA LEU A 149 -16.55 17.12 -8.04
C LEU A 149 -17.43 17.49 -9.24
N GLU A 150 -16.85 18.07 -10.30
CA GLU A 150 -17.58 18.32 -11.55
C GLU A 150 -18.12 17.02 -12.17
N LEU A 151 -17.29 15.97 -12.22
CA LEU A 151 -17.70 14.67 -12.74
C LEU A 151 -18.83 14.07 -11.91
N ILE A 152 -18.70 14.10 -10.57
CA ILE A 152 -19.75 13.62 -9.67
C ILE A 152 -21.05 14.41 -9.88
N ALA A 153 -20.99 15.74 -9.96
CA ALA A 153 -22.16 16.57 -10.18
C ALA A 153 -22.84 16.25 -11.53
N THR A 154 -22.05 16.00 -12.57
CA THR A 154 -22.53 15.63 -13.90
C THR A 154 -23.17 14.24 -13.92
N LEU A 155 -22.57 13.28 -13.22
CA LEU A 155 -22.99 11.88 -13.27
C LEU A 155 -24.09 11.53 -12.25
N ARG A 156 -24.27 12.32 -11.20
CA ARG A 156 -25.26 12.04 -10.15
C ARG A 156 -26.68 12.03 -10.74
N ASN A 157 -27.44 10.98 -10.40
CA ASN A 157 -28.78 10.68 -10.93
C ASN A 157 -28.83 10.50 -12.46
N SER A 158 -27.68 10.25 -13.09
CA SER A 158 -27.58 10.04 -14.52
C SER A 158 -27.51 8.55 -14.84
N THR A 159 -28.03 8.19 -16.01
CA THR A 159 -27.77 6.87 -16.60
C THR A 159 -26.54 6.96 -17.47
N VAL A 160 -25.49 6.23 -17.10
CA VAL A 160 -24.26 6.13 -17.90
C VAL A 160 -24.33 4.88 -18.75
N GLN A 161 -24.06 5.06 -20.03
CA GLN A 161 -23.97 3.99 -21.01
C GLN A 161 -22.53 3.89 -21.50
N ILE A 162 -21.90 2.73 -21.31
CA ILE A 162 -20.55 2.47 -21.80
C ILE A 162 -20.61 1.37 -22.84
N THR A 163 -20.13 1.69 -24.04
CA THR A 163 -19.90 0.73 -25.11
C THR A 163 -18.40 0.56 -25.30
N ASN A 164 -17.89 -0.68 -25.20
CA ASN A 164 -16.49 -0.95 -25.52
C ASN A 164 -16.30 -1.23 -27.03
N PRO A 165 -15.06 -1.23 -27.55
CA PRO A 165 -14.80 -1.52 -28.97
C PRO A 165 -15.28 -2.90 -29.44
N ALA A 166 -15.50 -3.84 -28.53
CA ALA A 166 -16.07 -5.15 -28.82
C ALA A 166 -17.61 -5.16 -28.85
N GLY A 167 -18.26 -3.99 -28.75
CA GLY A 167 -19.72 -3.84 -28.79
C GLY A 167 -20.43 -4.25 -27.50
N ARG A 168 -19.71 -4.48 -26.40
CA ARG A 168 -20.35 -4.75 -25.11
C ARG A 168 -20.88 -3.47 -24.53
N TYR A 169 -22.12 -3.52 -24.07
CA TYR A 169 -22.86 -2.41 -23.52
C TYR A 169 -23.12 -2.62 -22.03
N LEU A 170 -22.72 -1.65 -21.21
CA LEU A 170 -23.01 -1.59 -19.79
C LEU A 170 -23.85 -0.35 -19.52
N THR A 171 -24.88 -0.51 -18.68
CA THR A 171 -25.68 0.61 -18.18
C THR A 171 -25.68 0.59 -16.66
N PHE A 172 -25.46 1.75 -16.07
CA PHE A 172 -25.60 1.96 -14.64
C PHE A 172 -26.25 3.30 -14.38
N THR A 173 -27.08 3.33 -13.34
CA THR A 173 -27.63 4.56 -12.78
C THR A 173 -26.80 4.90 -11.56
N LEU A 174 -26.28 6.12 -11.52
CA LEU A 174 -25.42 6.64 -10.46
C LEU A 174 -26.16 7.61 -9.54
#